data_AF-A0A1F5G172-F1
#
_entry.id   AF-A0A1F5G172-F1
#
_cell.length_a   1.000
_cell.length_b   1.000
_cell.length_c   1.000
_cell.angle_alpha   90.00
_cell.angle_beta   90.00
_cell.angle_gamma   90.00
#
_symmetry.space_group_name_H-M   'P 1'
#
loop_
_entity.id
_entity.type
_entity.pdbx_description
1 polymer ?
#
loop_
_entity_poly.entity_id
_entity_poly.type
_entity_poly.pdbx_seq_one_letter_code
_entity_poly.pdbx_strand_id
1 'polypeptide(L)' 'MTWKVNFFQTPRGDYPVQDFMIEQDKPTYAKLISAIELLETDGPYLKPPYIKKLQNKLYEL' A
#
# COMPACT_ATOMS: atom_id res chain seq x y z
N MET A 1 2.88 0.46 17.92
CA MET A 1 3.64 -0.62 17.25
C MET A 1 3.50 -0.36 15.77
N THR A 2 4.59 -0.32 15.02
CA THR A 2 4.54 -0.18 13.56
C THR A 2 4.37 -1.56 12.92
N TRP A 3 3.47 -1.66 11.96
CA TRP A 3 3.26 -2.82 11.11
C TRP A 3 4.31 -2.85 10.01
N LYS A 4 4.76 -4.06 9.64
CA LYS A 4 5.65 -4.24 8.50
C LYS A 4 4.82 -4.35 7.23
N VAL A 5 4.94 -3.37 6.34
CA VAL A 5 4.40 -3.44 4.98
C VAL A 5 5.44 -4.07 4.06
N ASN A 6 5.03 -5.06 3.25
CA ASN A 6 5.90 -5.69 2.27
C ASN A 6 5.25 -5.57 0.89
N PHE A 7 6.06 -5.28 -0.13
CA PHE A 7 5.62 -5.34 -1.51
C PHE A 7 5.66 -6.77 -2.03
N PHE A 8 4.66 -7.14 -2.82
CA PHE A 8 4.65 -8.43 -3.50
C PHE A 8 5.73 -8.46 -4.58
N GLN A 9 6.57 -9.49 -4.53
CA GLN A 9 7.55 -9.78 -5.56
C GLN A 9 7.00 -10.84 -6.52
N THR A 10 7.07 -10.60 -7.82
CA THR A 10 6.72 -11.61 -8.82
C THR A 10 7.75 -12.73 -8.86
N PRO A 11 7.43 -13.91 -9.44
CA PRO A 11 8.42 -14.98 -9.65
C PRO A 11 9.62 -14.55 -10.51
N ARG A 12 9.51 -13.45 -11.26
CA ARG A 12 10.60 -12.91 -12.10
C ARG A 12 11.51 -11.95 -11.33
N GLY A 13 11.10 -11.52 -10.14
CA GLY A 13 11.85 -10.60 -9.28
C GLY A 13 11.32 -9.17 -9.25
N ASP A 14 10.31 -8.85 -10.06
CA ASP A 14 9.72 -7.51 -10.18
C ASP A 14 8.82 -7.17 -8.99
N TYR A 15 8.60 -5.87 -8.75
CA TYR A 15 7.74 -5.38 -7.68
C TYR A 15 6.66 -4.45 -8.25
N PRO A 16 5.55 -4.99 -8.82
CA PRO A 16 4.66 -4.22 -9.67
C PRO A 16 4.11 -2.95 -9.03
N VAL A 17 3.79 -2.98 -7.73
CA VAL A 17 3.30 -1.80 -6.99
C VAL A 17 4.41 -0.77 -6.77
N GLN A 18 5.61 -1.22 -6.42
CA GLN A 18 6.75 -0.31 -6.20
C GLN A 18 7.21 0.31 -7.52
N ASP A 19 7.29 -0.48 -8.58
CA ASP A 19 7.63 -0.04 -9.92
C ASP A 19 6.58 0.99 -10.42
N PHE A 20 5.29 0.69 -10.24
CA PHE A 20 4.20 1.63 -10.54
C PHE A 20 4.33 2.95 -9.78
N MET A 21 4.62 2.91 -8.47
CA MET A 21 4.80 4.11 -7.66
C MET A 21 5.90 4.99 -8.22
N ILE A 22 7.06 4.40 -8.55
CA ILE A 22 8.24 5.13 -9.05
C ILE A 22 7.94 5.85 -10.37
N GLU A 23 7.05 5.31 -11.20
CA GLU A 23 6.63 5.90 -12.48
C GLU A 23 5.65 7.07 -12.34
N GLN A 24 5.09 7.33 -11.14
CA GLN A 24 4.11 8.39 -10.93
C GLN A 24 4.73 9.79 -10.86
N ASP A 25 3.92 10.81 -11.14
CA ASP A 25 4.29 12.20 -10.86
C ASP A 25 4.44 12.45 -9.35
N LYS A 26 5.29 13.42 -8.98
CA LYS A 26 5.63 13.72 -7.59
C LYS A 26 4.40 13.89 -6.66
N PRO A 27 3.33 14.62 -7.05
CA PRO A 27 2.09 14.67 -6.27
C PRO A 27 1.44 13.31 -6.00
N THR A 28 1.34 12.46 -7.02
CA THR A 28 0.71 11.13 -6.89
C THR A 28 1.59 10.19 -6.07
N TYR A 29 2.90 10.19 -6.31
CA TYR A 29 3.85 9.44 -5.51
C TYR A 29 3.74 9.77 -4.02
N ALA A 30 3.67 11.06 -3.67
CA ALA A 30 3.51 11.50 -2.28
C ALA A 30 2.22 10.96 -1.64
N LYS A 31 1.09 10.95 -2.37
CA LYS A 31 -0.17 10.37 -1.87
C LYS A 31 -0.06 8.86 -1.60
N LEU A 32 0.59 8.13 -2.50
CA LEU A 32 0.81 6.68 -2.33
C LEU A 32 1.69 6.38 -1.12
N ILE A 33 2.76 7.17 -0.91
CA ILE A 33 3.61 7.06 0.28
C ILE A 33 2.79 7.33 1.55
N SER A 34 2.01 8.41 1.60
CA SER A 34 1.18 8.69 2.78
C SER A 34 0.15 7.59 3.07
N ALA A 35 -0.41 6.94 2.05
CA ALA A 35 -1.30 5.80 2.26
C ALA A 35 -0.57 4.60 2.87
N ILE A 36 0.67 4.34 2.45
CA ILE A 36 1.51 3.27 3.02
C ILE A 36 1.92 3.59 4.46
N GLU A 37 2.28 4.84 4.76
CA GLU A 37 2.63 5.28 6.12
C GLU A 37 1.44 5.09 7.10
N LEU A 38 0.22 5.37 6.64
CA LEU A 38 -1.00 5.07 7.40
C LEU A 38 -1.15 3.57 7.63
N LEU A 39 -0.89 2.75 6.62
CA LEU A 39 -0.92 1.29 6.74
C LEU A 39 0.16 0.76 7.69
N GLU A 40 1.37 1.34 7.69
CA GLU A 40 2.43 1.00 8.66
C GLU A 40 2.05 1.39 10.10
N THR A 41 1.27 2.45 10.27
CA THR A 41 0.86 2.92 11.60
C THR A 41 -0.32 2.11 12.15
N ASP A 42 -1.38 1.95 11.37
CA ASP A 42 -2.66 1.39 11.82
C ASP A 42 -2.86 -0.08 11.41
N GLY A 43 -2.16 -0.55 10.38
CA GLY A 43 -2.25 -1.91 9.86
C GLY A 43 -3.69 -2.30 9.49
N PRO A 44 -4.17 -3.48 9.92
CA PRO A 44 -5.52 -3.95 9.60
C PRO A 44 -6.65 -3.16 10.30
N TYR A 45 -6.30 -2.24 11.22
CA TYR A 45 -7.26 -1.40 11.92
C TYR A 45 -7.51 -0.06 11.24
N LEU A 46 -6.85 0.20 10.09
CA LEU A 46 -7.12 1.35 9.25
C LEU A 46 -8.61 1.41 8.92
N LYS A 47 -9.19 2.61 8.86
CA LYS A 47 -10.63 2.83 8.69
C LYS A 47 -10.93 3.57 7.39
N PRO A 48 -12.16 3.46 6.86
CA PRO A 48 -12.61 4.32 5.76
C PRO A 48 -12.37 5.82 6.07
N PRO A 49 -11.99 6.63 5.06
CA PRO A 49 -11.98 6.31 3.63
C PRO A 49 -10.72 5.61 3.10
N TYR A 50 -9.70 5.37 3.94
CA TYR A 50 -8.37 4.91 3.51
C TYR A 50 -8.26 3.41 3.25
N ILE A 51 -9.30 2.65 3.57
CA ILE A 51 -9.32 1.21 3.30
C ILE A 51 -10.74 0.75 3.02
N LYS A 52 -10.87 -0.18 2.09
CA LYS A 52 -12.12 -0.84 1.75
C LYS A 52 -11.92 -2.34 1.73
N LYS A 53 -12.71 -3.08 2.51
CA LYS A 53 -12.70 -4.54 2.49
C LYS A 53 -13.35 -5.05 1.20
N LEU A 54 -12.62 -5.83 0.42
CA LEU A 54 -13.15 -6.46 -0.80
C LEU A 54 -13.75 -7.82 -0.50
N GLN A 55 -12.94 -8.74 0.04
CA GLN A 55 -13.36 -10.11 0.39
C GLN A 55 -12.35 -10.77 1.32
N ASN A 56 -12.79 -11.68 2.20
CA ASN A 56 -11.91 -12.46 3.08
C ASN A 56 -10.86 -11.59 3.82
N LYS A 57 -9.57 -11.76 3.46
CA LYS A 57 -8.40 -11.01 3.96
C LYS A 57 -7.84 -10.02 2.91
N LEU A 58 -8.60 -9.73 1.86
CA LEU A 58 -8.25 -8.84 0.76
C LEU A 58 -8.94 -7.48 0.96
N TYR A 59 -8.13 -6.43 0.89
CA TYR A 59 -8.52 -5.04 1.10
C TYR A 59 -7.94 -4.19 -0.02
N GLU A 60 -8.62 -3.10 -0.34
CA GLU A 60 -8.18 -2.03 -1.22
C GLU A 60 -7.72 -0.86 -0.35
N LEU A 61 -6.55 -0.33 -0.64
CA LEU A 61 -5.96 0.85 -0.01
C LEU A 61 -6.25 2.08 -0.89
#